data_AF-A0ABD7HFY4-F1
#
_entry.id   AF-A0ABD7HFY4-F1
#
_cell.length_a   1.000
_cell.length_b   1.000
_cell.length_c   1.000
_cell.angle_alpha   90.00
_cell.angle_beta   90.00
_cell.angle_gamma   90.00
#
_symmetry.space_group_name_H-M   'P 1'
#
loop_
_entity.id
_entity.type
_entity.pdbx_description
1 polymer ?
#
loop_
_entity_poly.entity_id
_entity_poly.type
_entity_poly.pdbx_seq_one_letter_code
_entity_poly.pdbx_strand_id
1 'polypeptide(L)' 'MYPAKGDGLVIGTGDFVAVAEGVGSAEGLDGALCQVVGQQGDLRDIRRVDEATGRLVGVEVRFLASELRPVRVRR' A
#
# COMPACT_ATOMS: atom_id res chain seq x y z
N MET A 1 -7.27 -6.88 -28.05
CA MET A 1 -8.14 -7.64 -27.12
C MET A 1 -7.42 -7.67 -25.78
N TYR A 2 -7.72 -6.73 -24.88
CA TYR A 2 -7.16 -6.71 -23.54
C TYR A 2 -8.21 -7.32 -22.61
N PRO A 3 -7.95 -8.45 -21.93
CA PRO A 3 -8.93 -9.01 -21.04
C PRO A 3 -8.99 -8.23 -19.73
N ALA A 4 -10.19 -8.25 -19.15
CA ALA A 4 -10.58 -7.91 -17.80
C ALA A 4 -10.40 -6.44 -17.37
N LYS A 5 -11.53 -5.71 -17.44
CA LYS A 5 -11.95 -4.90 -16.30
C LYS A 5 -11.94 -5.82 -15.08
N GLY A 6 -10.81 -5.92 -14.38
CA GLY A 6 -10.88 -6.22 -12.98
C GLY A 6 -11.66 -5.07 -12.36
N ASP A 7 -12.60 -5.39 -11.48
CA ASP A 7 -13.01 -4.50 -10.38
C ASP A 7 -11.79 -4.27 -9.45
N GLY A 8 -10.68 -3.84 -10.05
CA GLY A 8 -9.38 -3.66 -9.43
C GLY A 8 -9.54 -2.45 -8.56
N LEU A 9 -9.61 -2.70 -7.25
CA LEU A 9 -9.71 -1.63 -6.29
C LEU A 9 -8.60 -0.63 -6.58
N VAL A 10 -8.97 0.58 -6.99
CA VAL A 10 -8.01 1.63 -7.29
C VAL A 10 -7.45 2.07 -5.95
N ILE A 11 -6.25 1.60 -5.63
CA ILE A 11 -5.48 2.12 -4.50
C ILE A 11 -5.04 3.52 -4.90
N GLY A 12 -5.48 4.53 -4.16
CA GLY A 12 -5.13 5.94 -4.37
C GLY A 12 -4.28 6.51 -3.24
N THR A 13 -3.76 7.71 -3.45
CA THR A 13 -3.07 8.46 -2.37
C THR A 13 -4.02 8.69 -1.19
N GLY A 14 -3.54 8.42 0.02
CA GLY A 14 -4.30 8.47 1.26
C GLY A 14 -4.92 7.13 1.67
N ASP A 15 -4.99 6.15 0.76
CA ASP A 15 -5.49 4.82 1.11
C ASP A 15 -4.53 4.07 2.01
N PHE A 16 -5.11 3.30 2.92
CA PHE A 16 -4.36 2.41 3.79
C PHE A 16 -4.22 1.05 3.12
N VAL A 17 -3.01 0.52 3.16
CA VAL A 17 -2.63 -0.72 2.49
C VAL A 17 -1.69 -1.54 3.36
N ALA A 18 -1.63 -2.84 3.09
CA ALA A 18 -0.59 -3.74 3.55
C ALA A 18 0.11 -4.34 2.35
N VAL A 19 1.39 -4.68 2.50
CA VAL A 19 2.13 -5.44 1.49
C VAL A 19 1.57 -6.85 1.44
N ALA A 20 1.32 -7.38 0.23
CA ALA A 20 0.84 -8.75 0.07
C ALA A 20 1.89 -9.77 0.51
N GLU A 21 1.45 -10.88 1.10
CA GLU A 21 2.32 -11.99 1.48
C GLU A 21 3.13 -12.49 0.27
N GLY A 22 4.42 -12.75 0.48
CA GLY A 22 5.35 -13.22 -0.56
C GLY A 22 5.95 -12.13 -1.45
N VAL A 23 5.55 -10.86 -1.29
CA VAL A 23 6.26 -9.73 -1.89
C VAL A 23 7.52 -9.47 -1.07
N GLY A 24 8.67 -9.39 -1.74
CA GLY A 24 9.95 -9.09 -1.09
C GLY A 24 9.96 -7.65 -0.58
N SER A 25 9.49 -7.42 0.64
CA SER A 25 9.60 -6.14 1.31
C SER A 25 10.92 -6.01 2.07
N ALA A 26 11.48 -4.81 2.09
CA ALA A 26 12.52 -4.46 3.05
C ALA A 26 12.02 -4.76 4.49
N GLU A 27 12.91 -5.25 5.36
CA GLU A 27 12.57 -5.74 6.70
C GLU A 27 11.59 -4.81 7.44
N GLY A 28 10.45 -5.36 7.87
CA GLY A 28 9.49 -4.69 8.75
C GLY A 28 8.27 -4.04 8.10
N LEU A 29 7.99 -4.30 6.81
CA LEU A 29 6.72 -3.93 6.16
C LEU A 29 5.72 -5.11 6.03
N ASP A 30 6.18 -6.34 6.22
CA ASP A 30 5.30 -7.52 6.22
C ASP A 30 4.26 -7.39 7.34
N GLY A 31 2.98 -7.44 6.97
CA GLY A 31 1.85 -7.23 7.87
C GLY A 31 1.71 -5.81 8.46
N ALA A 32 2.60 -4.86 8.13
CA ALA A 32 2.54 -3.52 8.68
C ALA A 32 1.50 -2.65 7.96
N LEU A 33 0.71 -1.89 8.73
CA LEU A 33 -0.18 -0.88 8.16
C LEU A 33 0.65 0.23 7.50
N CYS A 34 0.38 0.47 6.23
CA CYS A 34 1.00 1.53 5.45
C CYS A 34 -0.08 2.45 4.86
N GLN A 35 0.32 3.66 4.48
CA GLN A 35 -0.52 4.59 3.74
C GLN A 35 0.17 4.97 2.44
N VAL A 36 -0.60 5.06 1.36
CA VAL A 36 -0.11 5.56 0.07
C VAL A 36 0.09 7.06 0.16
N VAL A 37 1.32 7.51 -0.10
CA VAL A 37 1.71 8.93 -0.08
C VAL A 37 1.96 9.49 -1.48
N GLY A 38 2.18 8.62 -2.46
CA GLY A 38 2.41 9.01 -3.86
C GLY A 38 1.91 7.96 -4.85
N GLN A 39 1.63 8.40 -6.07
CA GLN A 39 1.14 7.54 -7.15
C GLN A 39 1.75 7.95 -8.49
N GLN A 40 2.26 6.96 -9.23
CA GLN A 40 2.77 7.13 -10.58
C GLN A 40 2.38 5.93 -11.46
N GLY A 41 1.34 6.08 -12.27
CA GLY A 41 0.79 4.96 -13.06
C GLY A 41 0.30 3.83 -12.14
N ASP A 42 0.89 2.64 -12.28
CA ASP A 42 0.61 1.47 -11.43
C ASP A 42 1.49 1.41 -10.16
N LEU A 43 2.45 2.32 -10.02
CA LEU A 43 3.33 2.40 -8.85
C LEU A 43 2.67 3.20 -7.73
N ARG A 44 2.89 2.75 -6.50
CA ARG A 44 2.41 3.36 -5.26
C ARG A 44 3.59 3.55 -4.32
N ASP A 45 3.80 4.79 -3.95
CA ASP A 45 4.73 5.14 -2.90
C ASP A 45 3.99 5.06 -1.57
N ILE A 46 4.46 4.21 -0.67
CA ILE A 46 3.83 3.96 0.62
C ILE A 46 4.78 4.32 1.75
N ARG A 47 4.20 4.72 2.89
CA ARG A 47 4.92 4.90 4.15
C ARG A 47 4.22 4.14 5.25
N ARG A 48 5.02 3.59 6.17
CA ARG A 48 4.50 2.88 7.34
C ARG A 48 3.71 3.84 8.22
N VAL A 49 2.60 3.37 8.77
CA VAL A 49 1.79 4.06 9.77
C VAL A 49 2.15 3.47 11.13
N ASP A 50 2.49 4.35 12.07
CA ASP A 50 2.61 3.99 13.48
C ASP A 50 1.20 3.75 14.04
N GLU A 51 0.93 2.53 14.50
CA GLU A 51 -0.43 2.14 14.93
C GLU A 51 -0.88 2.85 16.22
N ALA A 52 0.06 3.25 17.08
CA ALA A 52 -0.25 3.92 18.34
C ALA A 52 -0.67 5.39 18.12
N THR A 53 -0.06 6.06 17.13
CA THR A 53 -0.23 7.50 16.89
C THR A 53 -0.96 7.82 15.59
N GLY A 54 -1.11 6.85 14.69
CA GLY A 54 -1.67 7.02 13.35
C GLY A 54 -0.79 7.86 12.41
N ARG A 55 0.48 8.10 12.77
CA ARG A 55 1.38 8.98 12.00
C ARG A 55 2.24 8.19 11.01
N LEU A 56 2.63 8.85 9.92
CA LEU A 56 3.56 8.28 8.94
C LEU A 56 4.98 8.29 9.49
N VAL A 57 5.61 7.12 9.50
CA VAL A 57 6.96 6.87 10.02
C VAL A 57 7.81 6.14 8.99
N GLY A 58 9.13 6.20 9.17
CA GLY A 58 10.08 5.54 8.28
C GLY A 58 10.20 6.19 6.91
N VAL A 59 10.87 5.46 6.01
CA VAL A 59 11.15 5.87 4.63
C VAL A 59 9.98 5.57 3.70
N GLU A 60 9.93 6.27 2.59
CA GLU A 60 9.02 6.00 1.48
C GLU A 60 9.54 4.80 0.67
N VAL A 61 8.64 3.86 0.39
CA VAL A 61 8.97 2.65 -0.39
C VAL A 61 7.95 2.49 -1.51
N ARG A 62 8.44 2.08 -2.67
CA ARG A 62 7.65 1.98 -3.90
C ARG A 62 7.27 0.53 -4.19
N PHE A 63 5.99 0.30 -4.42
CA PHE A 63 5.41 -1.00 -4.80
C PHE A 63 4.47 -0.86 -6.00
N LEU A 64 4.18 -1.96 -6.68
CA LEU A 64 3.08 -2.03 -7.64
C LEU A 64 1.75 -2.08 -6.90
N ALA A 65 0.70 -1.49 -7.47
CA ALA A 65 -0.65 -1.57 -6.92
C ALA A 65 -1.12 -3.03 -6.75
N SER A 66 -0.66 -3.96 -7.61
CA SER A 66 -0.94 -5.39 -7.51
C SER A 66 -0.25 -6.10 -6.35
N GLU A 67 0.81 -5.51 -5.80
CA GLU A 67 1.55 -6.02 -4.65
C GLU A 67 0.98 -5.54 -3.31
N LEU A 68 -0.03 -4.66 -3.37
CA LEU A 68 -0.64 -4.04 -2.21
C LEU A 68 -2.06 -4.56 -2.01
N ARG A 69 -2.42 -4.76 -0.75
CA ARG A 69 -3.76 -5.10 -0.34
C ARG A 69 -4.40 -3.93 0.40
N PRO A 70 -5.57 -3.46 -0.03
CA PRO A 70 -6.29 -2.39 0.64
C PRO A 70 -6.73 -2.83 2.03
N VAL A 71 -6.45 -1.99 3.03
CA VAL A 71 -6.82 -2.22 4.42
C VAL A 71 -7.91 -1.23 4.81
N ARG A 72 -9.07 -1.76 5.21
CA ARG A 72 -10.14 -0.93 5.75
C ARG A 72 -9.85 -0.64 7.22
N VAL A 73 -9.26 0.51 7.48
CA VAL A 73 -9.12 1.01 8.86
C VAL A 73 -10.47 1.57 9.28
N ARG A 74 -11.12 0.94 10.27
CA ARG A 74 -12.29 1.55 10.91
C ARG A 74 -11.79 2.69 11.79
N ARG A 75 -12.08 3.93 11.37
CA ARG A 75 -11.95 5.11 12.23
C ARG A 75 -13.04 5.11 13.30
#